data_AF-A0A538GHG2-F1
#
_entry.id   AF-A0A538GHG2-F1
#
_cell.length_a   1.000
_cell.length_b   1.000
_cell.length_c   1.000
_cell.angle_alpha   90.00
_cell.angle_beta   90.00
_cell.angle_gamma   90.00
#
_symmetry.space_group_name_H-M   'P 1'
#
loop_
_entity.id
_entity.type
_entity.pdbx_description
1 polymer ?
#
loop_
_entity_poly.entity_id
_entity_poly.type
_entity_poly.pdbx_seq_one_letter_code
_entity_poly.pdbx_strand_id
1 'polypeptide(L)'
;MRSKRLAAAAAAAAALALVPAATAGMMHPQLAAHLSGMGETGIVNLTAHAKEHRLCWTFQLHTMHVLGATIRDKSGMKVASLGHMYRAKGCTMVPKTSLQLIEEKPGHYWVWVATKGHPGELRGKLFAGMAHV
;
A
#
# COMPACT_ATOMS: atom_id res chain seq x y z
N MET A 1 -35.02 9.02 61.10
CA MET A 1 -33.77 9.34 60.36
C MET A 1 -34.06 9.33 58.87
N ARG A 2 -33.86 10.46 58.19
CA ARG A 2 -34.05 10.66 56.75
C ARG A 2 -32.89 10.03 55.97
N SER A 3 -33.19 9.22 54.97
CA SER A 3 -32.23 8.70 53.96
C SER A 3 -33.07 8.00 52.88
N LYS A 4 -32.88 8.15 51.57
CA LYS A 4 -31.92 8.84 50.72
C LYS A 4 -32.65 9.09 49.38
N ARG A 5 -32.35 10.22 48.75
CA ARG A 5 -32.69 10.53 47.35
C ARG A 5 -31.86 9.67 46.42
N LEU A 6 -32.46 9.05 45.41
CA LEU A 6 -31.84 8.66 44.12
C LEU A 6 -32.97 8.67 43.09
N ALA A 7 -33.14 9.71 42.26
CA ALA A 7 -32.34 10.10 41.09
C ALA A 7 -32.78 9.36 39.81
N ALA A 8 -33.45 10.15 38.95
CA ALA A 8 -33.50 10.13 37.49
C ALA A 8 -33.82 8.81 36.76
N ALA A 9 -35.06 8.72 36.28
CA ALA A 9 -35.46 7.81 35.22
C ALA A 9 -35.42 8.50 33.85
N ALA A 10 -34.83 7.78 32.90
CA ALA A 10 -35.14 7.72 31.46
C ALA A 10 -35.04 9.00 30.59
N ALA A 11 -34.10 8.97 29.65
CA ALA A 11 -34.44 9.00 28.23
C ALA A 11 -33.26 8.48 27.40
N ALA A 12 -33.44 7.31 26.80
CA ALA A 12 -32.57 6.80 25.75
C ALA A 12 -32.90 7.53 24.44
N ALA A 13 -31.91 8.15 23.83
CA ALA A 13 -31.95 8.56 22.43
C ALA A 13 -30.67 8.06 21.77
N ALA A 14 -30.69 6.79 21.35
CA ALA A 14 -29.70 6.26 20.43
C ALA A 14 -29.96 6.93 19.07
N ALA A 15 -29.29 8.05 18.82
CA ALA A 15 -29.19 8.60 17.47
C ALA A 15 -28.35 7.61 16.67
N LEU A 16 -29.03 6.72 15.93
CA LEU A 16 -28.44 5.98 14.83
C LEU A 16 -28.02 7.02 13.80
N ALA A 17 -26.80 7.52 13.94
CA ALA A 17 -26.13 8.21 12.86
C ALA A 17 -26.10 7.21 11.70
N LEU A 18 -26.92 7.49 10.68
CA LEU A 18 -26.78 6.93 9.35
C LEU A 18 -25.38 7.31 8.87
N VAL A 19 -24.40 6.49 9.21
CA VAL A 19 -23.12 6.49 8.52
C VAL A 19 -23.49 6.19 7.08
N PRO A 20 -23.21 7.07 6.11
CA PRO A 20 -23.34 6.70 4.72
C PRO A 20 -22.47 5.46 4.56
N ALA A 21 -23.10 4.31 4.27
CA ALA A 21 -22.38 3.17 3.78
C ALA A 21 -21.66 3.69 2.54
N ALA A 22 -20.35 3.97 2.69
CA ALA A 22 -19.49 4.31 1.59
C ALA A 22 -19.76 3.21 0.57
N THR A 23 -20.37 3.61 -0.54
CA THR A 23 -20.57 2.70 -1.66
C THR A 23 -19.19 2.17 -1.96
N ALA A 24 -18.98 0.88 -1.71
CA ALA A 24 -17.78 0.15 -2.09
C ALA A 24 -17.75 0.04 -3.61
N GLY A 25 -17.71 1.19 -4.28
CA GLY A 25 -17.55 1.32 -5.72
C GLY A 25 -16.11 0.96 -6.02
N MET A 26 -15.85 -0.34 -6.15
CA MET A 26 -14.69 -0.93 -6.83
C MET A 26 -13.40 -0.09 -6.72
N MET A 27 -13.01 0.31 -5.51
CA MET A 27 -11.72 0.96 -5.32
C MET A 27 -10.67 -0.13 -5.44
N HIS A 28 -9.92 -0.10 -6.55
CA HIS A 28 -8.74 -0.92 -6.73
C HIS A 28 -7.85 -0.79 -5.50
N PRO A 29 -7.33 -1.89 -4.93
CA PRO A 29 -6.49 -1.82 -3.74
C PRO A 29 -5.33 -0.86 -3.98
N GLN A 30 -5.32 0.21 -3.18
CA GLN A 30 -4.21 1.13 -3.11
C GLN A 30 -3.19 0.54 -2.16
N LEU A 31 -1.97 0.42 -2.65
CA LEU A 31 -0.84 -0.10 -1.91
C LEU A 31 0.26 0.95 -1.95
N ALA A 32 1.09 1.00 -0.92
CA ALA A 32 2.22 1.89 -0.91
C ALA A 32 3.40 1.32 -0.15
N ALA A 33 4.58 1.90 -0.37
CA ALA A 33 5.76 1.66 0.46
C ALA A 33 6.53 2.96 0.67
N HIS A 34 7.00 3.15 1.90
CA HIS A 34 8.08 4.08 2.20
C HIS A 34 9.41 3.38 1.93
N LEU A 35 10.20 3.94 1.03
CA LEU A 35 11.47 3.40 0.57
C LEU A 35 12.59 4.08 1.35
N SER A 36 13.52 3.30 1.86
CA SER A 36 14.74 3.80 2.47
C SER A 36 15.92 2.88 2.16
N GLY A 37 17.11 3.45 2.12
CA GLY A 37 18.37 2.76 1.84
C GLY A 37 19.43 3.73 1.32
N MET A 38 20.72 3.43 1.51
CA MET A 38 21.84 4.27 1.07
C MET A 38 21.79 5.76 1.53
N GLY A 39 21.11 6.06 2.63
CA GLY A 39 20.91 7.44 3.09
C GLY A 39 19.85 8.24 2.32
N GLU A 40 19.13 7.59 1.40
CA GLU A 40 18.04 8.19 0.64
C GLU A 40 16.68 7.66 1.11
N THR A 41 15.65 8.45 0.83
CA THR A 41 14.25 8.09 1.08
C THR A 41 13.39 8.38 -0.13
N GLY A 42 12.23 7.75 -0.16
CA GLY A 42 11.18 8.09 -1.11
C GLY A 42 9.94 7.26 -0.89
N ILE A 43 9.01 7.36 -1.82
CA ILE A 43 7.75 6.62 -1.75
C ILE A 43 7.40 5.98 -3.07
N VAL A 44 6.56 4.97 -3.01
CA VAL A 44 5.85 4.43 -4.16
C VAL A 44 4.41 4.18 -3.80
N ASN A 45 3.51 4.63 -4.67
CA ASN A 45 2.09 4.32 -4.63
C ASN A 45 1.77 3.38 -5.78
N LEU A 46 1.02 2.32 -5.51
CA LEU A 46 0.61 1.31 -6.46
C LEU A 46 -0.90 1.13 -6.44
N THR A 47 -1.43 0.82 -7.61
CA THR A 47 -2.84 0.48 -7.80
C THR A 47 -2.91 -0.87 -8.48
N ALA A 48 -3.51 -1.85 -7.79
CA ALA A 48 -3.67 -3.19 -8.31
C ALA A 48 -5.04 -3.34 -9.01
N HIS A 49 -5.00 -3.64 -10.30
CA HIS A 49 -6.17 -3.92 -11.13
C HIS A 49 -6.28 -5.43 -11.37
N ALA A 50 -6.69 -6.17 -10.35
CA ALA A 50 -6.76 -7.64 -10.39
C ALA A 50 -7.62 -8.18 -11.54
N LYS A 51 -8.70 -7.48 -11.93
CA LYS A 51 -9.56 -7.86 -13.07
C LYS A 51 -8.86 -7.69 -14.42
N GLU A 52 -8.01 -6.68 -14.53
CA GLU A 52 -7.28 -6.34 -15.76
C GLU A 52 -5.86 -6.94 -15.77
N HIS A 53 -5.51 -7.73 -14.75
CA HIS A 53 -4.18 -8.31 -14.55
C HIS A 53 -3.06 -7.26 -14.60
N ARG A 54 -3.34 -6.06 -14.09
CA ARG A 54 -2.46 -4.89 -14.25
C ARG A 54 -2.08 -4.32 -12.90
N LEU A 55 -0.81 -3.93 -12.78
CA LEU A 55 -0.29 -3.18 -11.65
C LEU A 55 0.21 -1.85 -12.16
N CYS A 56 -0.33 -0.75 -11.64
CA CYS A 56 0.12 0.60 -11.92
C CYS A 56 0.91 1.15 -10.73
N TRP A 57 1.88 2.03 -10.97
CA TRP A 57 2.70 2.63 -9.93
C TRP A 57 3.06 4.09 -10.22
N THR A 58 3.38 4.82 -9.17
CA THR A 58 4.00 6.14 -9.20
C THR A 58 5.02 6.23 -8.07
N PHE A 59 6.28 6.50 -8.42
CA PHE A 59 7.40 6.72 -7.53
C PHE A 59 7.62 8.21 -7.30
N GLN A 60 8.06 8.55 -6.10
CA GLN A 60 8.71 9.81 -5.78
C GLN A 60 10.03 9.47 -5.11
N LEU A 61 11.11 9.56 -5.88
CA LEU A 61 12.48 9.24 -5.47
C LEU A 61 13.40 10.38 -5.87
N HIS A 62 14.35 10.73 -5.01
CA HIS A 62 15.42 11.69 -5.31
C HIS A 62 16.73 11.02 -5.76
N THR A 63 16.72 9.68 -5.81
CA THR A 63 17.85 8.83 -6.20
C THR A 63 18.19 8.92 -7.68
N MET A 64 19.49 9.00 -7.98
CA MET A 64 20.00 8.93 -9.35
C MET A 64 20.36 7.48 -9.76
N HIS A 65 20.49 7.23 -11.06
CA HIS A 65 20.95 5.95 -11.62
C HIS A 65 20.13 4.71 -11.22
N VAL A 66 18.80 4.87 -11.16
CA VAL A 66 17.88 3.76 -10.93
C VAL A 66 17.77 2.88 -12.18
N LEU A 67 17.92 1.57 -12.01
CA LEU A 67 17.93 0.58 -13.10
C LEU A 67 16.58 -0.13 -13.25
N GLY A 68 15.90 -0.41 -12.13
CA GLY A 68 14.60 -1.08 -12.14
C GLY A 68 13.97 -1.16 -10.76
N ALA A 69 12.72 -1.59 -10.73
CA ALA A 69 12.02 -1.84 -9.47
C ALA A 69 11.23 -3.16 -9.54
N THR A 70 11.19 -3.88 -8.43
CA THR A 70 10.53 -5.18 -8.31
C THR A 70 9.78 -5.29 -7.00
N ILE A 71 8.68 -6.03 -6.99
CA ILE A 71 8.05 -6.49 -5.75
C ILE A 71 8.59 -7.88 -5.45
N ARG A 72 9.01 -8.08 -4.21
CA ARG A 72 9.60 -9.33 -3.73
C ARG A 72 8.95 -9.77 -2.43
N ASP A 73 8.94 -11.08 -2.21
CA ASP A 73 8.53 -11.64 -0.93
C ASP A 73 9.67 -11.57 0.11
N LYS A 74 9.40 -12.10 1.31
CA LYS A 74 10.37 -12.15 2.42
C LYS A 74 11.65 -12.93 2.08
N SER A 75 11.56 -13.92 1.20
CA SER A 75 12.70 -14.74 0.77
C SER A 75 13.52 -14.08 -0.34
N GLY A 76 13.06 -12.93 -0.86
CA GLY A 76 13.69 -12.21 -1.96
C GLY A 76 13.25 -12.72 -3.35
N MET A 77 12.29 -13.64 -3.43
CA MET A 77 11.73 -14.07 -4.71
C MET A 77 10.93 -12.93 -5.33
N LYS A 78 11.14 -12.73 -6.63
CA LYS A 78 10.45 -11.71 -7.41
C LYS A 78 9.03 -12.16 -7.73
N VAL A 79 8.04 -11.40 -7.25
CA VAL A 79 6.61 -11.67 -7.48
C VAL A 79 6.01 -10.77 -8.56
N ALA A 80 6.60 -9.59 -8.78
CA ALA A 80 6.26 -8.69 -9.88
C ALA A 80 7.46 -7.82 -10.30
N SER A 81 7.60 -7.57 -11.60
CA SER A 81 8.50 -6.53 -12.12
C SER A 81 7.70 -5.26 -12.39
N LEU A 82 8.21 -4.09 -12.00
CA LEU A 82 7.59 -2.79 -12.30
C LEU A 82 8.15 -2.24 -13.62
N GLY A 83 7.89 -2.97 -14.71
CA GLY A 83 8.42 -2.72 -16.05
C GLY A 83 9.73 -3.45 -16.36
N HIS A 84 10.18 -3.36 -17.61
CA HIS A 84 11.47 -3.89 -18.07
C HIS A 84 12.67 -3.02 -17.64
N MET A 85 12.44 -1.72 -17.55
CA MET A 85 13.38 -0.71 -17.05
C MET A 85 12.67 0.16 -16.02
N TYR A 86 13.43 0.86 -15.18
CA TYR A 86 12.85 1.83 -14.26
C TYR A 86 12.03 2.90 -14.99
N ARG A 87 10.82 3.15 -14.48
CA ARG A 87 10.00 4.31 -14.81
C ARG A 87 9.39 4.85 -13.53
N ALA A 88 9.45 6.17 -13.35
CA ALA A 88 8.82 6.82 -12.21
C ALA A 88 7.31 6.55 -12.16
N LYS A 89 6.63 6.46 -13.31
CA LYS A 89 5.23 6.10 -13.41
C LYS A 89 5.02 5.10 -14.55
N GLY A 90 4.13 4.14 -14.35
CA GLY A 90 3.82 3.15 -15.37
C GLY A 90 2.76 2.16 -14.92
N CYS A 91 2.39 1.29 -15.86
CA CYS A 91 1.58 0.11 -15.59
C CYS A 91 2.16 -1.08 -16.33
N THR A 92 2.02 -2.28 -15.76
CA THR A 92 2.49 -3.53 -16.36
C THR A 92 1.51 -4.65 -16.10
N MET A 93 1.55 -5.66 -16.97
CA MET A 93 0.84 -6.91 -16.73
C MET A 93 1.56 -7.69 -15.62
N VAL A 94 0.77 -8.21 -14.69
CA VAL A 94 1.22 -9.03 -13.56
C VAL A 94 0.27 -10.23 -13.44
N PRO A 95 0.78 -11.45 -13.17
CA PRO A 95 -0.09 -12.60 -12.95
C PRO A 95 -1.15 -12.31 -11.88
N LYS A 96 -2.39 -12.76 -12.13
CA LYS A 96 -3.52 -12.53 -11.22
C LYS A 96 -3.21 -13.02 -9.81
N THR A 97 -2.63 -14.21 -9.72
CA THR A 97 -2.24 -14.84 -8.46
C THR A 97 -1.27 -13.97 -7.67
N SER A 98 -0.28 -13.35 -8.33
CA SER A 98 0.65 -12.44 -7.67
C SER A 98 -0.07 -11.19 -7.14
N LEU A 99 -1.00 -10.61 -7.92
CA LEU A 99 -1.79 -9.47 -7.47
C LEU A 99 -2.65 -9.82 -6.25
N GLN A 100 -3.38 -10.93 -6.30
CA GLN A 100 -4.21 -11.41 -5.20
C GLN A 100 -3.40 -11.60 -3.92
N LEU A 101 -2.25 -12.27 -4.02
CA LEU A 101 -1.39 -12.51 -2.87
C LEU A 101 -0.84 -11.22 -2.25
N ILE A 102 -0.48 -10.24 -3.08
CA ILE A 102 -0.01 -8.93 -2.61
C ILE A 102 -1.16 -8.15 -1.95
N GLU A 103 -2.35 -8.18 -2.53
CA GLU A 103 -3.55 -7.52 -1.99
C GLU A 103 -3.99 -8.10 -0.64
N GLU A 104 -3.96 -9.43 -0.51
CA GLU A 104 -4.36 -10.12 0.73
C GLU A 104 -3.43 -9.81 1.91
N LYS A 105 -2.12 -9.73 1.67
CA LYS A 105 -1.10 -9.53 2.71
C LYS A 105 0.03 -8.62 2.24
N PRO A 106 -0.23 -7.31 2.04
CA PRO A 106 0.79 -6.41 1.51
C PRO A 106 2.05 -6.36 2.38
N GLY A 107 1.88 -6.45 3.71
CA GLY A 107 2.97 -6.55 4.66
C GLY A 107 3.82 -7.83 4.59
N HIS A 108 3.65 -8.70 3.59
CA HIS A 108 4.55 -9.82 3.31
C HIS A 108 5.48 -9.55 2.14
N TYR A 109 5.37 -8.36 1.54
CA TYR A 109 6.09 -7.99 0.34
C TYR A 109 6.85 -6.69 0.53
N TRP A 110 7.91 -6.56 -0.26
CA TRP A 110 8.77 -5.39 -0.31
C TRP A 110 8.89 -4.90 -1.72
N VAL A 111 8.86 -3.59 -1.90
CA VAL A 111 9.34 -2.96 -3.12
C VAL A 111 10.85 -2.79 -3.00
N TRP A 112 11.58 -3.31 -3.99
CA TRP A 112 13.02 -3.18 -4.11
C TRP A 112 13.33 -2.32 -5.33
N VAL A 113 14.12 -1.28 -5.13
CA VAL A 113 14.62 -0.41 -6.19
C VAL A 113 16.10 -0.73 -6.39
N ALA A 114 16.45 -1.13 -7.62
CA ALA A 114 17.82 -1.43 -7.99
C ALA A 114 18.49 -0.16 -8.52
N THR A 115 19.61 0.22 -7.92
CA THR A 115 20.45 1.34 -8.37
C THR A 115 21.79 0.83 -8.85
N LYS A 116 22.51 1.66 -9.63
CA LYS A 116 23.89 1.36 -10.02
C LYS A 116 24.77 1.33 -8.76
N GLY A 117 25.39 0.19 -8.48
CA GLY A 117 26.31 -0.01 -7.34
C GLY A 117 25.69 -0.74 -6.15
N HIS A 118 24.38 -0.58 -5.91
CA HIS A 118 23.71 -1.17 -4.74
C HIS A 118 22.32 -1.76 -5.09
N PRO A 119 22.28 -2.92 -5.76
CA PRO A 119 21.02 -3.51 -6.20
C PRO A 119 20.11 -3.89 -5.01
N GLY A 120 18.98 -3.20 -4.86
CA GLY A 120 17.94 -3.55 -3.90
C GLY A 120 18.13 -3.01 -2.47
N GLU A 121 19.13 -2.17 -2.25
CA GLU A 121 19.36 -1.48 -0.97
C GLU A 121 18.22 -0.50 -0.65
N LEU A 122 17.76 0.27 -1.65
CA LEU A 122 16.60 1.14 -1.52
C LEU A 122 15.32 0.30 -1.58
N ARG A 123 14.69 0.07 -0.42
CA ARG A 123 13.53 -0.82 -0.32
C ARG A 123 12.54 -0.39 0.75
N GLY A 124 11.33 -0.89 0.63
CA GLY A 124 10.24 -0.56 1.55
C GLY A 124 9.20 -1.66 1.61
N LYS A 125 8.63 -1.87 2.79
CA LYS A 125 7.58 -2.85 3.01
C LYS A 125 6.25 -2.31 2.47
N LEU A 126 5.50 -3.15 1.77
CA LEU A 126 4.19 -2.76 1.26
C LEU A 126 3.17 -2.67 2.40
N PHE A 127 2.29 -1.69 2.30
CA PHE A 127 1.13 -1.50 3.18
C PHE A 127 -0.09 -1.07 2.35
N ALA A 128 -1.29 -1.25 2.92
CA ALA A 128 -2.53 -0.80 2.28
C ALA A 128 -2.74 0.71 2.50
N GLY A 129 -3.05 1.44 1.44
CA GLY A 129 -3.26 2.89 1.43
C GLY A 129 -2.32 3.61 0.46
N MET A 130 -2.15 4.92 0.68
CA MET A 130 -1.23 5.77 -0.05
C MET A 130 -0.16 6.33 0.87
N ALA A 131 1.08 6.38 0.37
CA ALA A 131 2.17 7.11 0.98
C ALA A 131 2.16 8.55 0.48
N HIS A 132 2.53 9.46 1.37
CA HIS A 132 2.80 10.86 1.10
C HIS A 132 4.21 11.19 1.61
N VAL A 133 4.84 12.19 0.99
CA VAL A 133 6.10 12.78 1.45
C VAL A 133 5.84 13.87 2.48
#